data_AF-A0A3D3DG93-F1
#
_entry.id   AF-A0A3D3DG93-F1
#
_cell.length_a   1.000
_cell.length_b   1.000
_cell.length_c   1.000
_cell.angle_alpha   90.00
_cell.angle_beta   90.00
_cell.angle_gamma   90.00
#
_symmetry.space_group_name_H-M   'P 1'
#
loop_
_entity.id
_entity.type
_entity.pdbx_description
1 polymer ?
#
loop_
_entity_poly.entity_id
_entity_poly.type
_entity_poly.pdbx_seq_one_letter_code
_entity_poly.pdbx_strand_id
1 'polypeptide(L)'
;MSLPSLLSNGLLKYEKDFYPDQGYYSITSVFITLALLVLLRVKTLAQSSQIPAGELGRVIGLDRIPEVKTLRERISIFCTKCDIDSWGEKLSRDWLEDYPDLSGVLYIDGHVKIYYGNKTKMPKRFVSRLRLCMSGSTDYWVNDHLGQPFFVINKAINTGMAKTIKEYIIPRLNKDIPNQPTQEELTNNPKSNRYMLVFDRECSSPNFFYELWNEYRIAICTYNKNVKDKWPDEEFSIHRGKLSTGEEQDVELAERGVLLQNIGSDKKIWVREVRKKSKSGHQTSIITTHYLLSTIMVGLYMFSRWSQENFFKYMMQNFGIDTLVSYAKEKISDTAELVNPEFRKLESQLKKVTSKLNYMKAKFGSLELGEIPVDEKKAGKYLEKKTDIINDITEMEEEATLIKLKKKEVPRKILFAELPENDKFDNAINQRKAFLDIIKMIAYRSETAMSNIIKPYMSHPDESRKLLQQVYKSDADVMVNIDKKELCINLHRMSYWKDDKVVQKLCDELNQTKTKFPGTDLTISYKLVSL
;
A
#
# COMPACT_ATOMS: atom_id res chain seq x y z
N MET A 1 10.63 2.50 25.56
CA MET A 1 9.28 1.97 25.87
C MET A 1 8.75 0.95 24.88
N SER A 2 9.03 1.01 23.58
CA SER A 2 8.30 0.20 22.59
C SER A 2 8.71 -1.27 22.49
N LEU A 3 9.72 -1.73 23.24
CA LEU A 3 10.28 -3.07 23.09
C LEU A 3 9.23 -4.19 23.31
N PRO A 4 8.37 -4.18 24.35
CA PRO A 4 7.30 -5.18 24.47
C PRO A 4 6.42 -5.29 23.22
N SER A 5 6.03 -4.15 22.67
CA SER A 5 5.16 -4.08 21.49
C SER A 5 5.88 -4.47 20.20
N LEU A 6 7.18 -4.21 20.08
CA LEU A 6 7.99 -4.69 18.97
C LEU A 6 8.12 -6.22 18.99
N LEU A 7 8.33 -6.79 20.18
CA LEU A 7 8.43 -8.24 20.36
C LEU A 7 7.10 -8.94 20.11
N SER A 8 5.98 -8.36 20.59
CA SER A 8 4.64 -8.90 20.32
C SER A 8 4.28 -8.86 18.83
N ASN A 9 4.88 -7.93 18.05
CA ASN A 9 4.72 -7.87 16.60
C ASN A 9 5.81 -8.66 15.85
N GLY A 10 6.57 -9.51 16.53
CA GLY A 10 7.42 -10.52 15.91
C GLY A 10 8.86 -10.09 15.62
N LEU A 11 9.34 -8.93 16.13
CA LEU A 11 10.68 -8.41 15.80
C LEU A 11 11.80 -9.45 15.87
N LEU A 12 11.81 -10.29 16.92
CA LEU A 12 12.82 -11.31 17.15
C LEU A 12 12.28 -12.75 17.05
N LYS A 13 11.01 -12.93 16.67
CA LYS A 13 10.34 -14.24 16.71
C LYS A 13 11.04 -15.29 15.84
N TYR A 14 11.59 -14.84 14.70
CA TYR A 14 12.27 -15.67 13.71
C TYR A 14 13.75 -15.33 13.57
N GLU A 15 14.37 -14.74 14.60
CA GLU A 15 15.78 -14.35 14.56
C GLU A 15 16.72 -15.51 14.20
N LYS A 16 16.37 -16.74 14.60
CA LYS A 16 17.17 -17.95 14.33
C LYS A 16 17.36 -18.24 12.84
N ASP A 17 16.47 -17.76 11.97
CA ASP A 17 16.59 -17.94 10.52
C ASP A 17 17.78 -17.19 9.90
N PHE A 18 18.31 -16.19 10.62
CA PHE A 18 19.41 -15.37 10.14
C PHE A 18 20.78 -16.01 10.36
N TYR A 19 20.81 -17.13 11.11
CA TYR A 19 21.98 -17.89 11.54
C TYR A 19 23.04 -17.06 12.28
N PRO A 20 23.71 -17.61 13.31
CA PRO A 20 24.81 -16.90 13.96
C PRO A 20 25.86 -16.38 12.96
N ASP A 21 26.40 -15.19 13.25
CA ASP A 21 27.53 -14.61 12.54
C ASP A 21 28.63 -14.20 13.53
N GLN A 22 29.82 -13.91 13.01
CA GLN A 22 31.00 -13.57 13.81
C GLN A 22 31.09 -12.06 14.12
N GLY A 23 29.98 -11.33 13.98
CA GLY A 23 29.97 -9.89 14.20
C GLY A 23 29.86 -9.54 15.69
N TYR A 24 30.55 -8.46 16.10
CA TYR A 24 30.50 -7.97 17.48
C TYR A 24 29.07 -7.73 18.00
N TYR A 25 28.22 -7.10 17.20
CA TYR A 25 26.81 -6.94 17.52
C TYR A 25 26.05 -8.25 17.30
N SER A 26 25.24 -8.70 18.25
CA SER A 26 24.35 -9.83 18.00
C SER A 26 23.28 -9.48 16.96
N ILE A 27 22.65 -10.49 16.37
CA ILE A 27 21.50 -10.30 15.45
C ILE A 27 20.40 -9.54 16.20
N THR A 28 20.08 -9.97 17.42
CA THR A 28 19.18 -9.30 18.37
C THR A 28 19.46 -7.80 18.44
N SER A 29 20.71 -7.41 18.74
CA SER A 29 21.10 -6.00 18.90
C SER A 29 20.91 -5.20 17.61
N VAL A 30 21.21 -5.78 16.44
CA VAL A 30 20.99 -5.11 15.15
C VAL A 30 19.49 -4.92 14.87
N PHE A 31 18.66 -5.93 15.11
CA PHE A 31 17.21 -5.85 14.90
C PHE A 31 16.56 -4.80 15.81
N ILE A 32 16.90 -4.81 17.10
CA ILE A 32 16.42 -3.81 18.05
C ILE A 32 16.90 -2.41 17.63
N THR A 33 18.17 -2.26 17.25
CA THR A 33 18.70 -0.98 16.75
C THR A 33 17.88 -0.47 15.56
N LEU A 34 17.66 -1.30 14.54
CA LEU A 34 16.93 -0.90 13.35
C LEU A 34 15.47 -0.51 13.66
N ALA A 35 14.79 -1.27 14.51
CA ALA A 35 13.43 -0.95 14.93
C ALA A 35 13.36 0.37 15.72
N LEU A 36 14.30 0.61 16.65
CA LEU A 36 14.40 1.86 17.39
C LEU A 36 14.70 3.05 16.49
N LEU A 37 15.62 2.91 15.53
CA LEU A 37 15.92 3.95 14.54
C LEU A 37 14.66 4.32 13.74
N VAL A 38 13.86 3.34 13.30
CA VAL A 38 12.58 3.60 12.62
C VAL A 38 11.61 4.38 13.53
N LEU A 39 11.45 3.94 14.78
CA LEU A 39 10.58 4.64 15.75
C LEU A 39 11.09 6.05 16.08
N LEU A 40 12.40 6.28 16.07
CA LEU A 40 13.00 7.61 16.24
C LEU A 40 12.92 8.49 14.98
N ARG A 41 12.27 8.02 13.91
CA ARG A 41 12.13 8.71 12.61
C ARG A 41 13.46 8.91 11.88
N VAL A 42 14.41 8.00 12.09
CA VAL A 42 15.64 7.90 11.31
C VAL A 42 15.30 7.20 9.98
N LYS A 43 15.02 8.00 8.95
CA LYS A 43 14.43 7.54 7.67
C LYS A 43 15.43 6.85 6.75
N THR A 44 16.72 7.02 7.00
CA THR A 44 17.80 6.37 6.25
C THR A 44 18.89 5.90 7.19
N LEU A 45 19.58 4.82 6.84
CA LEU A 45 20.72 4.35 7.64
C LEU A 45 21.82 5.42 7.79
N ALA A 46 21.97 6.33 6.83
CA ALA A 46 22.96 7.40 6.92
C ALA A 46 22.65 8.39 8.06
N GLN A 47 21.37 8.62 8.36
CA GLN A 47 20.96 9.51 9.44
C GLN A 47 21.26 8.93 10.83
N SER A 48 21.57 7.63 10.96
CA SER A 48 21.94 7.08 12.27
C SER A 48 23.25 7.65 12.81
N SER A 49 24.12 8.21 11.95
CA SER A 49 25.33 8.91 12.39
C SER A 49 25.05 10.25 13.08
N GLN A 50 23.82 10.75 13.01
CA GLN A 50 23.40 11.99 13.67
C GLN A 50 22.80 11.74 15.06
N ILE A 51 22.62 10.47 15.43
CA ILE A 51 22.08 10.06 16.73
C ILE A 51 23.24 9.85 17.72
N PRO A 52 23.11 10.27 18.98
CA PRO A 52 24.08 9.95 20.03
C PRO A 52 24.21 8.42 20.19
N ALA A 53 25.24 7.84 19.57
CA ALA A 53 25.38 6.40 19.45
C ALA A 53 25.52 5.70 20.82
N GLY A 54 26.15 6.37 21.78
CA GLY A 54 26.31 5.85 23.15
C GLY A 54 24.99 5.78 23.92
N GLU A 55 24.16 6.82 23.84
CA GLU A 55 22.86 6.85 24.51
C GLU A 55 21.94 5.73 23.99
N LEU A 56 21.85 5.57 22.67
CA LEU A 56 21.06 4.47 22.10
C LEU A 56 21.71 3.09 22.34
N GLY A 57 23.03 3.05 22.54
CA GLY A 57 23.77 1.87 22.96
C GLY A 57 23.28 1.34 24.30
N ARG A 58 23.14 2.23 25.30
CA ARG A 58 22.62 1.88 26.63
C ARG A 58 21.24 1.25 26.57
N VAL A 59 20.37 1.71 25.66
CA VAL A 59 19.03 1.16 25.45
C VAL A 59 19.05 -0.29 24.97
N ILE A 60 20.09 -0.68 24.21
CA ILE A 60 20.27 -2.05 23.71
C ILE A 60 21.22 -2.89 24.59
N GLY A 61 21.64 -2.38 25.75
CA GLY A 61 22.55 -3.05 26.67
C GLY A 61 24.01 -3.08 26.22
N LEU A 62 24.42 -2.15 25.35
CA LEU A 62 25.78 -2.02 24.83
C LEU A 62 26.35 -0.62 25.12
N ASP A 63 27.65 -0.44 24.89
CA ASP A 63 28.32 0.87 24.99
C ASP A 63 27.88 1.83 23.87
N ARG A 64 27.52 1.29 22.70
CA ARG A 64 27.09 2.05 21.53
C ARG A 64 26.25 1.22 20.55
N ILE A 65 25.53 1.88 19.65
CA ILE A 65 24.88 1.23 18.50
C ILE A 65 25.87 1.00 17.33
N PRO A 66 25.57 0.06 16.42
CA PRO A 66 26.36 -0.13 15.20
C PRO A 66 26.40 1.13 14.32
N GLU A 67 27.59 1.41 13.76
CA GLU A 67 27.78 2.50 12.80
C GLU A 67 27.06 2.24 11.48
N VAL A 68 26.89 3.28 10.67
CA VAL A 68 26.24 3.20 9.34
C VAL A 68 26.86 2.10 8.46
N LYS A 69 28.19 1.99 8.46
CA LYS A 69 28.92 0.95 7.72
C LYS A 69 28.55 -0.44 8.23
N THR A 70 28.64 -0.65 9.55
CA THR A 70 28.31 -1.92 10.20
C THR A 70 26.84 -2.31 9.94
N LEU A 71 25.88 -1.39 10.07
CA LEU A 71 24.47 -1.68 9.77
C LEU A 71 24.30 -2.16 8.32
N ARG A 72 24.93 -1.51 7.35
CA ARG A 72 24.85 -1.89 5.93
C ARG A 72 25.47 -3.25 5.65
N GLU A 73 26.63 -3.53 6.24
CA GLU A 73 27.32 -4.82 6.11
C GLU A 73 26.49 -5.95 6.74
N ARG A 74 25.93 -5.73 7.93
CA ARG A 74 25.08 -6.71 8.62
C ARG A 74 23.80 -6.99 7.87
N ILE A 75 23.09 -5.96 7.38
CA ILE A 75 21.92 -6.16 6.53
C ILE A 75 22.28 -6.96 5.27
N SER A 76 23.44 -6.70 4.67
CA SER A 76 23.90 -7.50 3.53
C SER A 76 24.09 -8.97 3.90
N ILE A 77 24.76 -9.26 5.02
CA ILE A 77 24.99 -10.63 5.50
C ILE A 77 23.65 -11.32 5.79
N PHE A 78 22.73 -10.65 6.47
CA PHE A 78 21.39 -11.17 6.76
C PHE A 78 20.63 -11.55 5.51
N CYS A 79 20.64 -10.69 4.48
CA CYS A 79 19.99 -10.97 3.20
C CYS A 79 20.67 -12.10 2.40
N THR A 80 21.90 -12.49 2.74
CA THR A 80 22.56 -13.67 2.11
C THR A 80 22.31 -14.96 2.87
N LYS A 81 22.07 -14.89 4.18
CA LYS A 81 21.90 -16.07 5.05
C LYS A 81 20.44 -16.47 5.25
N CYS A 82 19.53 -15.52 5.14
CA CYS A 82 18.10 -15.73 5.33
C CYS A 82 17.34 -15.44 4.03
N ASP A 83 16.37 -16.29 3.72
CA ASP A 83 15.35 -15.99 2.73
C ASP A 83 14.37 -14.96 3.34
N ILE A 84 14.54 -13.71 2.95
CA ILE A 84 13.76 -12.58 3.46
C ILE A 84 12.29 -12.67 3.07
N ASP A 85 11.98 -13.23 1.90
CA ASP A 85 10.60 -13.42 1.45
C ASP A 85 9.91 -14.46 2.34
N SER A 86 10.58 -15.58 2.62
CA SER A 86 10.11 -16.61 3.56
C SER A 86 9.97 -16.08 5.01
N TRP A 87 10.92 -15.28 5.48
CA TRP A 87 10.81 -14.61 6.79
C TRP A 87 9.59 -13.69 6.88
N GLY A 88 9.37 -12.87 5.84
CA GLY A 88 8.21 -12.00 5.73
C GLY A 88 6.88 -12.76 5.60
N GLU A 89 6.87 -13.94 4.95
CA GLU A 89 5.71 -14.85 4.92
C GLU A 89 5.33 -15.32 6.32
N LYS A 90 6.28 -15.81 7.10
CA LYS A 90 6.02 -16.33 8.45
C LYS A 90 5.45 -15.25 9.38
N LEU A 91 6.04 -14.05 9.38
CA LEU A 91 5.51 -12.91 10.16
C LEU A 91 4.10 -12.50 9.72
N SER A 92 3.85 -12.46 8.42
CA SER A 92 2.53 -12.11 7.91
C SER A 92 1.48 -13.15 8.28
N ARG A 93 1.84 -14.44 8.31
CA ARG A 93 0.92 -15.51 8.72
C ARG A 93 0.54 -15.34 10.19
N ASP A 94 1.53 -15.09 11.05
CA ASP A 94 1.26 -14.80 12.47
C ASP A 94 0.28 -13.64 12.63
N TRP A 95 0.50 -12.54 11.91
CA TRP A 95 -0.39 -11.38 12.00
C TRP A 95 -1.82 -11.64 11.49
N LEU A 96 -1.98 -12.55 10.53
CA LEU A 96 -3.30 -12.98 10.05
C LEU A 96 -3.98 -13.91 11.06
N GLU A 97 -3.21 -14.81 11.69
CA GLU A 97 -3.68 -15.74 12.73
C GLU A 97 -4.05 -15.03 14.04
N ASP A 98 -3.29 -14.01 14.45
CA ASP A 98 -3.55 -13.24 15.67
C ASP A 98 -4.89 -12.47 15.62
N TYR A 99 -5.38 -12.16 14.42
CA TYR A 99 -6.61 -11.40 14.21
C TYR A 99 -7.48 -11.97 13.08
N PRO A 100 -8.12 -13.15 13.28
CA PRO A 100 -8.91 -13.80 12.22
C PRO A 100 -10.02 -12.90 11.68
N ASP A 101 -10.67 -12.11 12.54
CA ASP A 101 -11.73 -11.16 12.13
C ASP A 101 -11.23 -10.04 11.20
N LEU A 102 -9.93 -9.70 11.26
CA LEU A 102 -9.30 -8.70 10.40
C LEU A 102 -8.75 -9.31 9.10
N SER A 103 -8.54 -10.63 9.06
CA SER A 103 -7.94 -11.34 7.93
C SER A 103 -8.90 -11.63 6.76
N GLY A 104 -10.22 -11.53 6.99
CA GLY A 104 -11.25 -11.83 5.98
C GLY A 104 -11.47 -10.73 4.94
N VAL A 105 -11.00 -9.50 5.20
CA VAL A 105 -11.17 -8.34 4.31
C VAL A 105 -9.84 -7.60 4.13
N LEU A 106 -9.30 -7.68 2.92
CA LEU A 106 -7.93 -7.25 2.63
C LEU A 106 -7.90 -6.12 1.61
N TYR A 107 -7.18 -5.06 1.95
CA TYR A 107 -7.07 -3.85 1.14
C TYR A 107 -5.79 -3.92 0.33
N ILE A 108 -5.87 -3.65 -0.96
CA ILE A 108 -4.75 -3.72 -1.89
C ILE A 108 -4.63 -2.40 -2.63
N ASP A 109 -3.44 -1.79 -2.53
CA ASP A 109 -3.12 -0.57 -3.28
C ASP A 109 -1.64 -0.54 -3.70
N GLY A 110 -1.37 0.17 -4.80
CA GLY A 110 -0.06 0.31 -5.42
C GLY A 110 0.59 1.64 -5.08
N HIS A 111 1.69 1.61 -4.34
CA HIS A 111 2.46 2.79 -4.00
C HIS A 111 3.66 2.96 -4.92
N VAL A 112 3.76 4.11 -5.61
CA VAL A 112 4.89 4.38 -6.51
C VAL A 112 6.08 4.92 -5.72
N LYS A 113 7.15 4.13 -5.66
CA LYS A 113 8.43 4.55 -5.09
C LYS A 113 9.33 5.15 -6.17
N ILE A 114 9.66 6.43 -5.99
CA ILE A 114 10.49 7.18 -6.94
C ILE A 114 11.96 6.80 -6.75
N TYR A 115 12.63 6.53 -7.87
CA TYR A 115 14.07 6.38 -7.92
C TYR A 115 14.72 7.68 -8.40
N TYR A 116 15.40 8.37 -7.47
CA TYR A 116 16.12 9.63 -7.76
C TYR A 116 17.59 9.40 -8.19
N GLY A 117 18.07 8.16 -8.17
CA GLY A 117 19.44 7.86 -8.59
C GLY A 117 19.62 7.95 -10.11
N ASN A 118 20.87 8.12 -10.54
CA ASN A 118 21.24 8.18 -11.96
C ASN A 118 21.97 6.92 -12.47
N LYS A 119 22.22 5.94 -11.59
CA LYS A 119 23.04 4.76 -11.92
C LYS A 119 22.31 3.72 -12.76
N THR A 120 20.98 3.73 -12.83
CA THR A 120 20.18 2.80 -13.65
C THR A 120 18.94 3.51 -14.17
N LYS A 121 18.45 3.10 -15.35
CA LYS A 121 17.27 3.69 -16.01
C LYS A 121 16.00 2.96 -15.59
N MET A 122 15.61 3.10 -14.32
CA MET A 122 14.36 2.50 -13.83
C MET A 122 13.15 2.94 -14.67
N PRO A 123 12.16 2.06 -14.90
CA PRO A 123 10.97 2.36 -15.69
C PRO A 123 10.23 3.60 -15.19
N LYS A 124 9.65 4.38 -16.11
CA LYS A 124 8.82 5.53 -15.77
C LYS A 124 7.43 5.09 -15.30
N ARG A 125 6.93 5.73 -14.25
CA ARG A 125 5.61 5.55 -13.63
C ARG A 125 4.96 6.90 -13.41
N PHE A 126 3.64 6.96 -13.63
CA PHE A 126 2.88 8.15 -13.27
C PHE A 126 2.71 8.19 -11.76
N VAL A 127 3.21 9.25 -11.13
CA VAL A 127 3.13 9.50 -9.70
C VAL A 127 1.95 10.44 -9.46
N SER A 128 0.80 9.89 -9.06
CA SER A 128 -0.45 10.64 -8.91
C SER A 128 -0.32 11.89 -8.03
N ARG A 129 0.41 11.78 -6.91
CA ARG A 129 0.68 12.89 -5.97
C ARG A 129 1.49 14.06 -6.58
N LEU A 130 2.36 13.77 -7.55
CA LEU A 130 3.17 14.79 -8.23
C LEU A 130 2.58 15.17 -9.59
N ARG A 131 1.61 14.39 -10.10
CA ARG A 131 1.08 14.49 -11.47
C ARG A 131 2.16 14.43 -12.54
N LEU A 132 3.23 13.67 -12.29
CA LEU A 132 4.40 13.55 -13.17
C LEU A 132 4.77 12.10 -13.44
N CYS A 133 5.33 11.83 -14.62
CA CYS A 133 5.96 10.56 -14.95
C CYS A 133 7.41 10.53 -14.47
N MET A 134 7.71 9.73 -13.45
CA MET A 134 9.04 9.62 -12.84
C MET A 134 9.56 8.19 -12.88
N SER A 135 10.88 8.02 -12.94
CA SER A 135 11.52 6.71 -12.81
C SER A 135 11.29 6.13 -11.42
N GLY A 136 10.93 4.85 -11.36
CA GLY A 136 10.62 4.20 -10.10
C GLY A 136 10.04 2.81 -10.23
N SER A 137 9.59 2.30 -9.09
CA SER A 137 8.93 1.01 -8.94
C SER A 137 7.54 1.17 -8.34
N THR A 138 6.77 0.08 -8.34
CA THR A 138 5.48 0.02 -7.64
C THR A 138 5.57 -1.03 -6.54
N ASP A 139 5.23 -0.63 -5.32
CA ASP A 139 5.14 -1.50 -4.16
C ASP A 139 3.66 -1.76 -3.89
N TYR A 140 3.21 -3.01 -3.99
CA TYR A 140 1.82 -3.39 -3.76
C TYR A 140 1.63 -3.84 -2.32
N TRP A 141 0.90 -3.04 -1.54
CA TRP A 141 0.71 -3.27 -0.12
C TRP A 141 -0.62 -3.95 0.14
N VAL A 142 -0.61 -4.93 1.05
CA VAL A 142 -1.80 -5.61 1.55
C VAL A 142 -1.99 -5.23 3.02
N ASN A 143 -3.14 -4.65 3.33
CA ASN A 143 -3.47 -4.15 4.66
C ASN A 143 -4.82 -4.72 5.15
N ASP A 144 -5.04 -4.70 6.46
CA ASP A 144 -6.40 -4.81 7.04
C ASP A 144 -7.21 -3.51 6.81
N HIS A 145 -8.49 -3.49 7.19
CA HIS A 145 -9.33 -2.28 7.09
C HIS A 145 -8.90 -1.14 8.03
N LEU A 146 -8.06 -1.41 9.02
CA LEU A 146 -7.48 -0.41 9.92
C LEU A 146 -6.18 0.21 9.35
N GLY A 147 -5.72 -0.26 8.19
CA GLY A 147 -4.49 0.20 7.53
C GLY A 147 -3.21 -0.41 8.11
N GLN A 148 -3.30 -1.50 8.89
CA GLN A 148 -2.12 -2.25 9.34
C GLN A 148 -1.62 -3.16 8.21
N PRO A 149 -0.33 -3.09 7.85
CA PRO A 149 0.21 -3.89 6.76
C PRO A 149 0.39 -5.35 7.19
N PHE A 150 0.08 -6.28 6.28
CA PHE A 150 0.42 -7.70 6.38
C PHE A 150 1.68 -8.02 5.59
N PHE A 151 1.78 -7.54 4.35
CA PHE A 151 2.96 -7.69 3.49
C PHE A 151 2.97 -6.71 2.32
N VAL A 152 4.09 -6.68 1.61
CA VAL A 152 4.31 -5.87 0.42
C VAL A 152 4.96 -6.69 -0.69
N ILE A 153 4.49 -6.52 -1.93
CA ILE A 153 5.11 -7.10 -3.13
C ILE A 153 5.78 -5.98 -3.94
N ASN A 154 7.10 -6.02 -4.03
CA ASN A 154 7.88 -5.01 -4.72
C ASN A 154 8.03 -5.35 -6.22
N LYS A 155 7.65 -4.43 -7.12
CA LYS A 155 7.75 -4.64 -8.57
C LYS A 155 8.44 -3.47 -9.28
N ALA A 156 9.65 -3.71 -9.79
CA ALA A 156 10.31 -2.79 -10.72
C ALA A 156 9.58 -2.76 -12.08
N ILE A 157 9.28 -3.95 -12.61
CA ILE A 157 8.44 -4.14 -13.79
C ILE A 157 7.00 -4.31 -13.33
N ASN A 158 6.22 -3.23 -13.40
CA ASN A 158 4.80 -3.25 -13.16
C ASN A 158 4.08 -3.84 -14.39
N THR A 159 3.42 -4.96 -14.16
CA THR A 159 2.60 -5.69 -15.14
C THR A 159 1.09 -5.47 -14.95
N GLY A 160 0.71 -4.57 -14.04
CA GLY A 160 -0.64 -4.24 -13.62
C GLY A 160 -0.99 -4.80 -12.24
N MET A 161 -1.83 -4.09 -11.49
CA MET A 161 -2.28 -4.54 -10.16
C MET A 161 -3.04 -5.87 -10.25
N ALA A 162 -3.95 -6.04 -11.21
CA ALA A 162 -4.71 -7.29 -11.39
C ALA A 162 -3.79 -8.51 -11.62
N LYS A 163 -2.78 -8.40 -12.48
CA LYS A 163 -1.80 -9.49 -12.70
C LYS A 163 -0.99 -9.76 -11.43
N THR A 164 -0.57 -8.71 -10.72
CA THR A 164 0.15 -8.85 -9.45
C THR A 164 -0.68 -9.55 -8.38
N ILE A 165 -1.98 -9.23 -8.30
CA ILE A 165 -2.92 -9.89 -7.39
C ILE A 165 -2.98 -11.39 -7.70
N LYS A 166 -3.16 -11.78 -8.96
CA LYS A 166 -3.27 -13.19 -9.36
C LYS A 166 -2.01 -14.00 -9.12
N GLU A 167 -0.86 -13.45 -9.52
CA GLU A 167 0.38 -14.23 -9.58
C GLU A 167 1.14 -14.27 -8.25
N TYR A 168 0.97 -13.26 -7.40
CA TYR A 168 1.80 -13.11 -6.19
C TYR A 168 0.98 -12.99 -4.90
N ILE A 169 -0.15 -12.28 -4.93
CA ILE A 169 -0.93 -12.02 -3.70
C ILE A 169 -1.85 -13.20 -3.38
N ILE A 170 -2.67 -13.66 -4.34
CA ILE A 170 -3.63 -14.75 -4.13
C ILE A 170 -2.95 -16.07 -3.71
N PRO A 171 -1.86 -16.54 -4.34
CA PRO A 171 -1.20 -17.77 -3.92
C PRO A 171 -0.76 -17.74 -2.46
N ARG A 172 -0.26 -16.57 -2.01
CA ARG A 172 0.13 -16.34 -0.63
C ARG A 172 -1.08 -16.31 0.31
N LEU A 173 -2.11 -15.54 -0.02
CA LEU A 173 -3.32 -15.43 0.80
C LEU A 173 -4.07 -16.76 0.95
N ASN A 174 -4.18 -17.55 -0.13
CA ASN A 174 -4.80 -18.88 -0.08
C ASN A 174 -4.09 -19.81 0.91
N LYS A 175 -2.78 -19.64 1.10
CA LYS A 175 -1.97 -20.41 2.04
C LYS A 175 -2.04 -19.85 3.47
N ASP A 176 -2.00 -18.53 3.62
CA ASP A 176 -1.73 -17.88 4.91
C ASP A 176 -3.00 -17.38 5.65
N ILE A 177 -4.14 -17.17 4.98
CA ILE A 177 -5.37 -16.75 5.67
C ILE A 177 -5.93 -17.94 6.48
N PRO A 178 -6.11 -17.79 7.81
CA PRO A 178 -6.67 -18.84 8.65
C PRO A 178 -8.18 -19.02 8.43
N ASN A 179 -8.72 -20.16 8.85
CA ASN A 179 -10.17 -20.41 8.92
C ASN A 179 -10.93 -20.19 7.59
N GLN A 180 -10.27 -20.42 6.45
CA GLN A 180 -10.95 -20.35 5.16
C GLN A 180 -12.00 -21.47 5.05
N PRO A 181 -13.15 -21.20 4.43
CA PRO A 181 -14.13 -22.23 4.11
C PRO A 181 -13.51 -23.38 3.31
N THR A 182 -13.89 -24.60 3.67
CA THR A 182 -13.55 -25.81 2.95
C THR A 182 -14.20 -25.83 1.56
N GLN A 183 -13.67 -26.68 0.67
CA GLN A 183 -14.24 -26.81 -0.66
C GLN A 183 -15.68 -27.36 -0.64
N GLU A 184 -16.02 -28.19 0.35
CA GLU A 184 -17.37 -28.70 0.56
C GLU A 184 -18.34 -27.57 0.98
N GLU A 185 -17.95 -26.73 1.94
CA GLU A 185 -18.75 -25.57 2.36
C GLU A 185 -19.00 -24.58 1.20
N LEU A 186 -17.98 -24.33 0.36
CA LEU A 186 -18.10 -23.48 -0.83
C LEU A 186 -18.96 -24.09 -1.95
N THR A 187 -19.11 -25.43 -1.95
CA THR A 187 -19.99 -26.14 -2.88
C THR A 187 -21.43 -26.13 -2.38
N ASN A 188 -21.62 -26.33 -1.07
CA ASN A 188 -22.93 -26.32 -0.41
C ASN A 188 -23.54 -24.91 -0.35
N ASN A 189 -22.73 -23.86 -0.30
CA ASN A 189 -23.18 -22.47 -0.37
C ASN A 189 -22.55 -21.74 -1.55
N PRO A 190 -23.21 -21.71 -2.73
CA PRO A 190 -22.72 -21.04 -3.93
C PRO A 190 -22.50 -19.53 -3.79
N LYS A 191 -23.05 -18.90 -2.74
CA LYS A 191 -22.89 -17.46 -2.44
C LYS A 191 -21.75 -17.17 -1.46
N SER A 192 -21.15 -18.21 -0.87
CA SER A 192 -20.03 -18.09 0.06
C SER A 192 -18.71 -17.84 -0.68
N ASN A 193 -17.77 -17.17 -0.01
CA ASN A 193 -16.45 -16.81 -0.50
C ASN A 193 -15.38 -17.08 0.55
N ARG A 194 -14.13 -17.23 0.11
CA ARG A 194 -12.99 -17.48 1.00
C ARG A 194 -12.64 -16.25 1.84
N TYR A 195 -12.51 -15.12 1.16
CA TYR A 195 -12.18 -13.81 1.71
C TYR A 195 -12.56 -12.73 0.69
N MET A 196 -12.47 -11.46 1.08
CA MET A 196 -12.78 -10.32 0.22
C MET A 196 -11.55 -9.45 -0.04
N LEU A 197 -11.33 -9.08 -1.31
CA LEU A 197 -10.33 -8.11 -1.72
C LEU A 197 -10.99 -6.74 -1.99
N VAL A 198 -10.47 -5.70 -1.35
CA VAL A 198 -10.89 -4.31 -1.51
C VAL A 198 -9.80 -3.54 -2.23
N PHE A 199 -10.13 -2.92 -3.36
CA PHE A 199 -9.17 -2.14 -4.13
C PHE A 199 -9.85 -0.94 -4.80
N ASP A 200 -9.06 0.07 -5.16
CA ASP A 200 -9.56 1.22 -5.90
C ASP A 200 -9.97 0.82 -7.33
N ARG A 201 -10.48 1.79 -8.09
CA ARG A 201 -10.97 1.66 -9.46
C ARG A 201 -9.96 0.98 -10.39
N GLU A 202 -8.65 0.99 -10.15
CA GLU A 202 -7.64 0.44 -11.06
C GLU A 202 -7.96 -1.00 -11.53
N CYS A 203 -8.43 -1.86 -10.63
CA CYS A 203 -8.78 -3.25 -10.92
C CYS A 203 -10.25 -3.48 -11.34
N SER A 204 -11.00 -2.42 -11.65
CA SER A 204 -12.41 -2.54 -12.04
C SER A 204 -12.58 -3.11 -13.46
N SER A 205 -12.62 -4.45 -13.57
CA SER A 205 -12.80 -5.20 -14.81
C SER A 205 -13.72 -6.42 -14.59
N PRO A 206 -14.88 -6.49 -15.24
CA PRO A 206 -15.79 -7.65 -15.17
C PRO A 206 -15.12 -9.00 -15.42
N ASN A 207 -14.20 -9.10 -16.39
CA ASN A 207 -13.45 -10.34 -16.63
C ASN A 207 -12.58 -10.72 -15.43
N PHE A 208 -11.96 -9.74 -14.77
CA PHE A 208 -11.13 -9.99 -13.60
C PHE A 208 -11.99 -10.45 -12.42
N PHE A 209 -13.15 -9.82 -12.20
CA PHE A 209 -14.09 -10.25 -11.17
C PHE A 209 -14.62 -11.67 -11.42
N TYR A 210 -14.94 -11.98 -12.68
CA TYR A 210 -15.34 -13.31 -13.10
C TYR A 210 -14.29 -14.35 -12.75
N GLU A 211 -13.03 -14.09 -13.06
CA GLU A 211 -11.92 -15.00 -12.75
C GLU A 211 -11.77 -15.18 -11.24
N LEU A 212 -11.74 -14.10 -10.45
CA LEU A 212 -11.63 -14.17 -9.00
C LEU A 212 -12.77 -14.97 -8.34
N TRP A 213 -14.00 -14.78 -8.82
CA TRP A 213 -15.15 -15.50 -8.29
C TRP A 213 -15.17 -16.97 -8.70
N ASN A 214 -15.04 -17.25 -10.01
CA ASN A 214 -15.25 -18.59 -10.54
C ASN A 214 -14.05 -19.51 -10.32
N GLU A 215 -12.82 -19.00 -10.44
CA GLU A 215 -11.60 -19.81 -10.27
C GLU A 215 -11.19 -19.93 -8.80
N TYR A 216 -11.38 -18.87 -8.00
CA TYR A 216 -10.84 -18.82 -6.64
C TYR A 216 -11.88 -18.68 -5.52
N ARG A 217 -13.16 -18.43 -5.83
CA ARG A 217 -14.19 -18.09 -4.82
C ARG A 217 -13.77 -16.91 -3.92
N ILE A 218 -13.12 -15.91 -4.51
CA ILE A 218 -12.69 -14.69 -3.82
C ILE A 218 -13.68 -13.57 -4.14
N ALA A 219 -14.21 -12.93 -3.10
CA ALA A 219 -15.07 -11.77 -3.28
C ALA A 219 -14.24 -10.50 -3.56
N ILE A 220 -14.82 -9.55 -4.28
CA ILE A 220 -14.22 -8.23 -4.51
C ILE A 220 -15.13 -7.13 -3.98
N CYS A 221 -14.54 -5.98 -3.67
CA CYS A 221 -15.26 -4.73 -3.45
C CYS A 221 -14.47 -3.57 -4.06
N THR A 222 -15.10 -2.80 -4.95
CA THR A 222 -14.46 -1.64 -5.59
C THR A 222 -15.48 -0.60 -6.02
N TYR A 223 -15.01 0.60 -6.34
CA TYR A 223 -15.86 1.64 -6.93
C TYR A 223 -16.16 1.34 -8.40
N ASN A 224 -17.42 1.52 -8.80
CA ASN A 224 -17.81 1.39 -10.20
C ASN A 224 -17.31 2.59 -11.02
N LYS A 225 -16.81 2.32 -12.22
CA LYS A 225 -16.30 3.36 -13.13
C LYS A 225 -17.41 3.87 -14.04
N ASN A 226 -17.36 5.15 -14.37
CA ASN A 226 -18.17 5.78 -15.42
C ASN A 226 -19.69 5.71 -15.20
N VAL A 227 -20.14 5.66 -13.94
CA VAL A 227 -21.56 5.77 -13.60
C VAL A 227 -22.05 7.19 -13.88
N LYS A 228 -23.09 7.30 -14.69
CA LYS A 228 -23.66 8.59 -15.14
C LYS A 228 -25.13 8.75 -14.79
N ASP A 229 -25.84 7.64 -14.65
CA ASP A 229 -27.22 7.58 -14.21
C ASP A 229 -27.33 7.83 -12.71
N LYS A 230 -28.48 8.35 -12.27
CA LYS A 230 -28.87 8.44 -10.87
C LYS A 230 -30.04 7.52 -10.62
N TRP A 231 -30.02 6.81 -9.50
CA TRP A 231 -31.18 6.06 -9.04
C TRP A 231 -32.18 6.99 -8.35
N PRO A 232 -33.48 6.67 -8.40
CA PRO A 232 -34.53 7.41 -7.69
C PRO A 232 -34.24 7.49 -6.18
N ASP A 233 -34.63 8.60 -5.56
CA ASP A 233 -34.36 8.85 -4.13
C ASP A 233 -35.14 7.87 -3.22
N GLU A 234 -36.25 7.35 -3.69
CA GLU A 234 -37.14 6.43 -2.98
C GLU A 234 -36.53 5.04 -2.78
N GLU A 235 -35.50 4.69 -3.56
CA GLU A 235 -34.77 3.42 -3.41
C GLU A 235 -33.74 3.45 -2.28
N PHE A 236 -33.44 4.63 -1.75
CA PHE A 236 -32.45 4.79 -0.69
C PHE A 236 -33.10 4.70 0.68
N SER A 237 -32.44 3.97 1.58
CA SER A 237 -32.85 3.85 2.98
C SER A 237 -31.67 4.06 3.92
N ILE A 238 -31.93 4.47 5.16
CA ILE A 238 -30.88 4.65 6.16
C ILE A 238 -30.49 3.28 6.71
N HIS A 239 -29.22 2.94 6.53
CA HIS A 239 -28.61 1.78 7.16
C HIS A 239 -27.68 2.23 8.28
N ARG A 240 -27.78 1.56 9.44
CA ARG A 240 -26.91 1.79 10.59
C ARG A 240 -25.88 0.69 10.70
N GLY A 241 -24.62 1.06 10.91
CA GLY A 241 -23.55 0.09 11.11
C GLY A 241 -22.40 0.68 11.90
N LYS A 242 -21.56 -0.22 12.42
CA LYS A 242 -20.44 0.13 13.29
C LYS A 242 -19.16 -0.44 12.69
N LEU A 243 -18.16 0.43 12.50
CA LEU A 243 -16.81 -0.02 12.15
C LEU A 243 -16.12 -0.60 13.39
N SER A 244 -15.06 -1.39 13.19
CA SER A 244 -14.24 -1.92 14.29
C SER A 244 -13.59 -0.84 15.16
N THR A 245 -13.55 0.41 14.69
CA THR A 245 -13.12 1.59 15.46
C THR A 245 -14.13 2.00 16.53
N GLY A 246 -15.35 1.45 16.51
CA GLY A 246 -16.39 1.71 17.49
C GLY A 246 -17.36 2.83 17.11
N GLU A 247 -17.10 3.56 16.03
CA GLU A 247 -17.98 4.63 15.56
C GLU A 247 -19.21 4.06 14.84
N GLU A 248 -20.39 4.47 15.29
CA GLU A 248 -21.66 4.20 14.60
C GLU A 248 -21.87 5.23 13.48
N GLN A 249 -22.28 4.76 12.32
CA GLN A 249 -22.55 5.60 11.16
C GLN A 249 -23.89 5.26 10.54
N ASP A 250 -24.73 6.28 10.39
CA ASP A 250 -25.95 6.25 9.60
C ASP A 250 -25.58 6.59 8.15
N VAL A 251 -25.84 5.66 7.24
CA VAL A 251 -25.51 5.81 5.83
C VAL A 251 -26.73 5.52 4.98
N GLU A 252 -27.08 6.46 4.11
CA GLU A 252 -28.15 6.29 3.14
C GLU A 252 -27.64 5.47 1.94
N LEU A 253 -28.15 4.24 1.80
CA LEU A 253 -27.73 3.28 0.79
C LEU A 253 -28.93 2.71 0.01
N ALA A 254 -28.67 2.33 -1.23
CA ALA A 254 -29.56 1.53 -2.07
C ALA A 254 -28.75 0.39 -2.69
N GLU A 255 -29.42 -0.72 -3.05
CA GLU A 255 -28.76 -1.89 -3.62
C GLU A 255 -29.55 -2.47 -4.80
N ARG A 256 -28.83 -2.86 -5.86
CA ARG A 256 -29.38 -3.63 -6.98
C ARG A 256 -28.43 -4.77 -7.39
N GLY A 257 -29.00 -5.80 -8.01
CA GLY A 257 -28.22 -6.79 -8.77
C GLY A 257 -27.93 -6.28 -10.18
N VAL A 258 -26.68 -6.36 -10.63
CA VAL A 258 -26.25 -5.89 -11.96
C VAL A 258 -25.44 -6.97 -12.65
N LEU A 259 -25.77 -7.25 -13.91
CA LEU A 259 -24.99 -8.17 -14.74
C LEU A 259 -23.91 -7.38 -15.48
N LEU A 260 -22.64 -7.70 -15.24
CA LEU A 260 -21.51 -7.07 -15.88
C LEU A 260 -20.87 -7.99 -16.94
N GLN A 261 -20.43 -7.37 -18.04
CA GLN A 261 -19.75 -8.03 -19.15
C GLN A 261 -18.82 -7.04 -19.86
N ASN A 262 -17.59 -7.46 -20.17
CA ASN A 262 -16.71 -6.67 -21.04
C ASN A 262 -17.19 -6.78 -22.50
N ILE A 263 -17.10 -5.68 -23.26
CA ILE A 263 -17.38 -5.69 -24.70
C ILE A 263 -16.46 -6.73 -25.37
N GLY A 264 -17.06 -7.66 -26.13
CA GLY A 264 -16.34 -8.72 -26.84
C GLY A 264 -15.89 -9.89 -25.97
N SER A 265 -16.29 -9.96 -24.70
CA SER A 265 -16.06 -11.11 -23.82
C SER A 265 -17.34 -11.92 -23.64
N ASP A 266 -17.23 -13.24 -23.55
CA ASP A 266 -18.32 -14.17 -23.19
C ASP A 266 -18.57 -14.27 -21.67
N LYS A 267 -17.52 -14.01 -20.88
CA LYS A 267 -17.56 -13.95 -19.41
C LYS A 267 -18.56 -12.89 -18.89
N LYS A 268 -19.60 -13.36 -18.19
CA LYS A 268 -20.62 -12.54 -17.53
C LYS A 268 -20.63 -12.80 -16.04
N ILE A 269 -20.73 -11.76 -15.22
CA ILE A 269 -20.80 -11.90 -13.76
C ILE A 269 -21.90 -11.01 -13.18
N TRP A 270 -22.77 -11.62 -12.38
CA TRP A 270 -23.68 -10.87 -11.53
C TRP A 270 -22.89 -10.24 -10.39
N VAL A 271 -23.15 -8.98 -10.09
CA VAL A 271 -22.58 -8.29 -8.94
C VAL A 271 -23.69 -7.58 -8.18
N ARG A 272 -23.43 -7.26 -6.93
CA ARG A 272 -24.25 -6.32 -6.16
C ARG A 272 -23.69 -4.93 -6.39
N GLU A 273 -24.51 -4.02 -6.89
CA GLU A 273 -24.20 -2.60 -6.94
C GLU A 273 -24.86 -1.93 -5.73
N VAL A 274 -24.04 -1.39 -4.83
CA VAL A 274 -24.48 -0.60 -3.68
C VAL A 274 -24.16 0.87 -3.96
N ARG A 275 -25.16 1.74 -3.87
CA ARG A 275 -24.97 3.19 -4.02
C ARG A 275 -25.08 3.88 -2.67
N LYS A 276 -24.10 4.72 -2.36
CA LYS A 276 -24.16 5.65 -1.24
C LYS A 276 -24.65 7.00 -1.70
N LYS A 277 -25.73 7.51 -1.11
CA LYS A 277 -26.17 8.89 -1.31
C LYS A 277 -25.51 9.81 -0.29
N SER A 278 -25.00 10.92 -0.76
CA SER A 278 -24.46 12.00 0.08
C SER A 278 -25.52 13.07 0.31
N LYS A 279 -25.31 13.95 1.29
CA LYS A 279 -26.18 15.10 1.56
C LYS A 279 -26.36 16.04 0.35
N SER A 280 -25.42 16.06 -0.59
CA SER A 280 -25.52 16.84 -1.84
C SER A 280 -26.27 16.12 -2.96
N GLY A 281 -26.79 14.91 -2.70
CA GLY A 281 -27.43 14.07 -3.71
C GLY A 281 -26.46 13.40 -4.69
N HIS A 282 -25.14 13.49 -4.46
CA HIS A 282 -24.16 12.69 -5.20
C HIS A 282 -24.27 11.22 -4.78
N GLN A 283 -24.31 10.32 -5.77
CA GLN A 283 -24.38 8.88 -5.58
C GLN A 283 -23.03 8.23 -5.91
N THR A 284 -22.38 7.65 -4.91
CA THR A 284 -21.16 6.87 -5.09
C THR A 284 -21.52 5.41 -5.32
N SER A 285 -21.19 4.87 -6.50
CA SER A 285 -21.45 3.48 -6.84
C SER A 285 -20.29 2.56 -6.45
N ILE A 286 -20.63 1.49 -5.74
CA ILE A 286 -19.75 0.43 -5.27
C ILE A 286 -20.27 -0.88 -5.88
N ILE A 287 -19.35 -1.72 -6.38
CA ILE A 287 -19.67 -3.05 -6.88
C ILE A 287 -18.95 -4.10 -6.06
N THR A 288 -19.67 -5.19 -5.76
CA THR A 288 -19.12 -6.31 -4.99
C THR A 288 -19.65 -7.66 -5.46
N THR A 289 -18.81 -8.68 -5.37
CA THR A 289 -19.21 -10.10 -5.52
C THR A 289 -19.38 -10.78 -4.16
N HIS A 290 -19.33 -10.05 -3.04
CA HIS A 290 -19.64 -10.62 -1.74
C HIS A 290 -21.15 -10.70 -1.55
N TYR A 291 -21.77 -11.84 -1.86
CA TYR A 291 -23.24 -11.95 -1.91
C TYR A 291 -23.93 -12.02 -0.54
N LEU A 292 -23.20 -12.39 0.51
CA LEU A 292 -23.74 -12.58 1.86
C LEU A 292 -23.49 -11.39 2.79
N LEU A 293 -22.58 -10.47 2.43
CA LEU A 293 -22.23 -9.33 3.28
C LEU A 293 -23.40 -8.34 3.35
N SER A 294 -23.71 -7.79 4.52
CA SER A 294 -24.77 -6.78 4.61
C SER A 294 -24.43 -5.53 3.80
N THR A 295 -25.45 -4.86 3.25
CA THR A 295 -25.31 -3.64 2.42
C THR A 295 -24.51 -2.55 3.15
N ILE A 296 -24.75 -2.40 4.46
CA ILE A 296 -24.02 -1.44 5.29
C ILE A 296 -22.53 -1.78 5.39
N MET A 297 -22.17 -3.05 5.57
CA MET A 297 -20.76 -3.45 5.69
C MET A 297 -20.01 -3.29 4.36
N VAL A 298 -20.67 -3.51 3.22
CA VAL A 298 -20.11 -3.18 1.89
C VAL A 298 -19.73 -1.70 1.84
N GLY A 299 -20.64 -0.81 2.28
CA GLY A 299 -20.37 0.62 2.37
C GLY A 299 -19.23 0.95 3.32
N LEU A 300 -19.28 0.47 4.57
CA LEU A 300 -18.31 0.76 5.61
C LEU A 300 -16.89 0.33 5.21
N TYR A 301 -16.70 -0.89 4.70
CA TYR A 301 -15.38 -1.33 4.23
C TYR A 301 -14.87 -0.47 3.06
N MET A 302 -15.71 -0.13 2.09
CA MET A 302 -15.27 0.75 0.99
C MET A 302 -14.89 2.16 1.45
N PHE A 303 -15.56 2.71 2.47
CA PHE A 303 -15.19 4.02 3.02
C PHE A 303 -13.91 3.95 3.85
N SER A 304 -13.68 2.84 4.55
CA SER A 304 -12.44 2.57 5.29
C SER A 304 -11.22 2.42 4.39
N ARG A 305 -11.37 2.29 3.06
CA ARG A 305 -10.24 2.22 2.10
C ARG A 305 -9.26 3.39 2.24
N TRP A 306 -9.73 4.55 2.69
CA TRP A 306 -8.87 5.71 2.95
C TRP A 306 -7.78 5.43 4.02
N SER A 307 -7.93 4.38 4.83
CA SER A 307 -6.90 3.93 5.78
C SER A 307 -5.56 3.61 5.11
N GLN A 308 -5.57 3.09 3.87
CA GLN A 308 -4.33 2.85 3.10
C GLN A 308 -3.64 4.16 2.70
N GLU A 309 -4.40 5.18 2.31
CA GLU A 309 -3.82 6.51 2.00
C GLU A 309 -3.21 7.14 3.26
N ASN A 310 -3.88 7.00 4.41
CA ASN A 310 -3.35 7.40 5.71
C ASN A 310 -2.07 6.62 6.06
N PHE A 311 -2.06 5.31 5.82
CA PHE A 311 -0.88 4.46 5.99
C PHE A 311 0.29 4.94 5.14
N PHE A 312 0.11 5.15 3.82
CA PHE A 312 1.18 5.63 2.95
C PHE A 312 1.69 7.00 3.36
N LYS A 313 0.79 7.95 3.60
CA LYS A 313 1.17 9.30 4.08
C LYS A 313 1.99 9.19 5.35
N TYR A 314 1.56 8.38 6.30
CA TYR A 314 2.24 8.19 7.57
C TYR A 314 3.62 7.56 7.39
N MET A 315 3.70 6.43 6.70
CA MET A 315 4.93 5.68 6.45
C MET A 315 5.95 6.50 5.66
N MET A 316 5.52 7.32 4.71
CA MET A 316 6.40 8.23 3.99
C MET A 316 6.95 9.32 4.91
N GLN A 317 6.07 10.01 5.64
CA GLN A 317 6.44 11.15 6.47
C GLN A 317 7.29 10.75 7.67
N ASN A 318 7.05 9.56 8.23
CA ASN A 318 7.66 9.13 9.49
C ASN A 318 8.76 8.09 9.29
N PHE A 319 8.53 7.05 8.48
CA PHE A 319 9.42 5.88 8.39
C PHE A 319 10.22 5.80 7.09
N GLY A 320 10.02 6.75 6.18
CA GLY A 320 10.79 6.84 4.94
C GLY A 320 10.67 5.60 4.06
N ILE A 321 9.47 5.07 3.81
CA ILE A 321 9.30 3.95 2.85
C ILE A 321 9.79 4.29 1.43
N ASP A 322 9.74 5.58 1.08
CA ASP A 322 10.22 6.12 -0.20
C ASP A 322 11.73 6.35 -0.26
N THR A 323 12.45 6.23 0.86
CA THR A 323 13.89 6.51 0.84
C THR A 323 14.69 5.42 0.15
N LEU A 324 15.83 5.81 -0.43
CA LEU A 324 16.77 4.85 -0.98
C LEU A 324 17.42 4.07 0.18
N VAL A 325 17.18 2.77 0.19
CA VAL A 325 17.62 1.86 1.26
C VAL A 325 18.98 1.23 0.98
N SER A 326 19.31 1.05 -0.29
CA SER A 326 20.51 0.32 -0.73
C SER A 326 20.97 0.87 -2.08
N TYR A 327 22.28 0.87 -2.29
CA TYR A 327 22.91 1.17 -3.58
C TYR A 327 23.19 -0.09 -4.40
N ALA A 328 22.91 -1.29 -3.83
CA ALA A 328 23.01 -2.54 -4.57
C ALA A 328 21.97 -2.59 -5.68
N LYS A 329 22.32 -3.25 -6.77
CA LYS A 329 21.45 -3.46 -7.91
C LYS A 329 21.42 -4.93 -8.25
N GLU A 330 20.26 -5.39 -8.70
CA GLU A 330 20.06 -6.76 -9.13
C GLU A 330 19.82 -6.78 -10.63
N LYS A 331 20.33 -7.82 -11.30
CA LYS A 331 19.98 -8.05 -12.70
C LYS A 331 18.51 -8.45 -12.80
N ILE A 332 17.87 -7.99 -13.85
CA ILE A 332 16.51 -8.43 -14.16
C ILE A 332 16.61 -9.75 -14.90
N SER A 333 15.70 -10.67 -14.60
CA SER A 333 15.63 -11.95 -15.32
C SER A 333 15.39 -11.70 -16.81
N ASP A 334 16.16 -12.38 -17.64
CA ASP A 334 16.04 -12.34 -19.10
C ASP A 334 14.62 -12.73 -19.58
N THR A 335 13.93 -13.56 -18.79
CA THR A 335 12.55 -14.01 -19.05
C THR A 335 11.48 -13.05 -18.53
N ALA A 336 11.84 -11.92 -17.94
CA ALA A 336 10.86 -10.97 -17.41
C ALA A 336 10.09 -10.31 -18.56
N GLU A 337 8.77 -10.48 -18.59
CA GLU A 337 7.91 -9.82 -19.57
C GLU A 337 7.75 -8.32 -19.26
N LEU A 338 7.86 -7.48 -20.28
CA LEU A 338 7.50 -6.07 -20.19
C LEU A 338 6.76 -5.58 -21.45
N VAL A 339 6.11 -4.43 -21.33
CA VAL A 339 5.49 -3.76 -22.49
C VAL A 339 6.59 -3.24 -23.40
N ASN A 340 6.55 -3.65 -24.67
CA ASN A 340 7.50 -3.26 -25.70
C ASN A 340 7.62 -1.72 -25.78
N PRO A 341 8.83 -1.13 -25.64
CA PRO A 341 9.05 0.31 -25.77
C PRO A 341 8.53 0.89 -27.09
N GLU A 342 8.66 0.16 -28.20
CA GLU A 342 8.17 0.56 -29.52
C GLU A 342 6.64 0.60 -29.55
N PHE A 343 5.98 -0.46 -29.05
CA PHE A 343 4.53 -0.49 -28.91
C PHE A 343 4.01 0.68 -28.08
N ARG A 344 4.69 1.01 -26.97
CA ARG A 344 4.35 2.15 -26.11
C ARG A 344 4.51 3.48 -26.84
N LYS A 345 5.56 3.63 -27.66
CA LYS A 345 5.78 4.83 -28.48
C LYS A 345 4.65 5.02 -29.49
N LEU A 346 4.29 3.95 -30.22
CA LEU A 346 3.17 3.95 -31.16
C LEU A 346 1.84 4.26 -30.47
N GLU A 347 1.60 3.71 -29.29
CA GLU A 347 0.41 4.00 -28.48
C GLU A 347 0.35 5.47 -28.04
N SER A 348 1.47 6.04 -27.61
CA SER A 348 1.56 7.45 -27.25
C SER A 348 1.32 8.36 -28.46
N GLN A 349 1.86 8.00 -29.63
CA GLN A 349 1.63 8.73 -30.88
C GLN A 349 0.15 8.66 -31.29
N LEU A 350 -0.44 7.47 -31.29
CA LEU A 350 -1.85 7.26 -31.60
C LEU A 350 -2.75 8.10 -30.67
N LYS A 351 -2.47 8.11 -29.37
CA LYS A 351 -3.23 8.92 -28.40
C LYS A 351 -3.12 10.43 -28.65
N LYS A 352 -1.93 10.90 -29.07
CA LYS A 352 -1.70 12.30 -29.43
C LYS A 352 -2.50 12.68 -30.67
N VAL A 353 -2.42 11.88 -31.74
CA VAL A 353 -3.17 12.10 -33.00
C VAL A 353 -4.67 12.02 -32.74
N THR A 354 -5.15 10.99 -32.03
CA THR A 354 -6.57 10.82 -31.72
C THR A 354 -7.12 11.96 -30.88
N SER A 355 -6.36 12.47 -29.90
CA SER A 355 -6.77 13.64 -29.12
C SER A 355 -6.92 14.90 -29.99
N LYS A 356 -5.97 15.14 -30.91
CA LYS A 356 -6.05 16.26 -31.86
C LYS A 356 -7.22 16.09 -32.83
N LEU A 357 -7.41 14.89 -33.37
CA LEU A 357 -8.53 14.54 -34.23
C LEU A 357 -9.87 14.83 -33.55
N ASN A 358 -10.05 14.37 -32.30
CA ASN A 358 -11.28 14.61 -31.54
C ASN A 358 -11.52 16.11 -31.31
N TYR A 359 -10.47 16.88 -31.04
CA TYR A 359 -10.55 18.33 -30.94
C TYR A 359 -10.96 18.99 -32.27
N MET A 360 -10.36 18.57 -33.40
CA MET A 360 -10.68 19.09 -34.72
C MET A 360 -12.10 18.72 -35.15
N LYS A 361 -12.56 17.49 -34.89
CA LYS A 361 -13.95 17.07 -35.12
C LYS A 361 -14.94 17.87 -34.31
N ALA A 362 -14.64 18.14 -33.03
CA ALA A 362 -15.49 19.01 -32.20
C ALA A 362 -15.54 20.46 -32.72
N LYS A 363 -14.40 21.00 -33.16
CA LYS A 363 -14.30 22.33 -33.78
C LYS A 363 -15.08 22.40 -35.10
N PHE A 364 -14.99 21.36 -35.93
CA PHE A 364 -15.78 21.23 -37.16
C PHE A 364 -17.28 21.20 -36.87
N GLY A 365 -17.73 20.37 -35.94
CA GLY A 365 -19.13 20.31 -35.53
C GLY A 365 -19.64 21.64 -34.96
N SER A 366 -18.80 22.38 -34.24
CA SER A 366 -19.15 23.72 -33.74
C SER A 366 -19.29 24.76 -34.87
N LEU A 367 -18.51 24.62 -35.94
CA LEU A 367 -18.65 25.45 -37.14
C LEU A 367 -19.91 25.06 -37.91
N GLU A 368 -20.24 23.78 -38.08
CA GLU A 368 -21.48 23.39 -38.78
C GLU A 368 -22.76 23.90 -38.10
N LEU A 369 -22.73 24.08 -36.79
CA LEU A 369 -23.84 24.63 -36.01
C LEU A 369 -23.89 26.17 -36.01
N GLY A 370 -22.88 26.86 -36.56
CA GLY A 370 -22.82 28.31 -36.65
C GLY A 370 -23.46 28.86 -37.92
N GLU A 371 -24.05 30.06 -37.84
CA GLU A 371 -24.62 30.74 -39.02
C GLU A 371 -23.52 31.15 -40.00
N ILE A 372 -23.78 30.92 -41.29
CA ILE A 372 -22.89 31.35 -42.38
C ILE A 372 -22.96 32.88 -42.46
N PRO A 373 -21.81 33.61 -42.42
CA PRO A 373 -21.82 35.06 -42.53
C PRO A 373 -22.44 35.53 -43.85
N VAL A 374 -23.31 36.55 -43.79
CA VAL A 374 -24.02 37.12 -44.96
C VAL A 374 -23.10 37.90 -45.92
N ASP A 375 -21.94 38.35 -45.43
CA ASP A 375 -20.91 39.08 -46.20
C ASP A 375 -20.06 38.12 -47.05
N GLU A 376 -20.00 38.33 -48.38
CA GLU A 376 -19.30 37.46 -49.34
C GLU A 376 -17.82 37.22 -49.00
N LYS A 377 -17.09 38.24 -48.52
CA LYS A 377 -15.67 38.08 -48.13
C LYS A 377 -15.53 37.27 -46.85
N LYS A 378 -16.48 37.39 -45.92
CA LYS A 378 -16.50 36.62 -44.67
C LYS A 378 -16.99 35.18 -44.91
N ALA A 379 -17.91 34.97 -45.85
CA ALA A 379 -18.37 33.65 -46.30
C ALA A 379 -17.26 32.87 -47.01
N GLY A 380 -16.46 33.53 -47.87
CA GLY A 380 -15.30 32.90 -48.51
C GLY A 380 -14.25 32.41 -47.50
N LYS A 381 -13.86 33.26 -46.54
CA LYS A 381 -12.93 32.87 -45.45
C LYS A 381 -13.51 31.78 -44.54
N TYR A 382 -14.83 31.75 -44.38
CA TYR A 382 -15.53 30.73 -43.59
C TYR A 382 -15.47 29.36 -44.28
N LEU A 383 -15.67 29.32 -45.61
CA LEU A 383 -15.57 28.12 -46.43
C LEU A 383 -14.12 27.61 -46.52
N GLU A 384 -13.14 28.49 -46.72
CA GLU A 384 -11.71 28.11 -46.70
C GLU A 384 -11.33 27.44 -45.38
N LYS A 385 -11.68 28.07 -44.26
CA LYS A 385 -11.42 27.52 -42.92
C LYS A 385 -12.14 26.19 -42.67
N LYS A 386 -13.31 25.98 -43.27
CA LYS A 386 -14.04 24.71 -43.19
C LYS A 386 -13.30 23.62 -43.97
N THR A 387 -12.85 23.93 -45.18
CA THR A 387 -12.05 23.03 -46.03
C THR A 387 -10.73 22.65 -45.37
N ASP A 388 -10.01 23.63 -44.79
CA ASP A 388 -8.76 23.38 -44.06
C ASP A 388 -8.96 22.38 -42.91
N ILE A 389 -10.05 22.54 -42.14
CA ILE A 389 -10.36 21.63 -41.02
C ILE A 389 -10.71 20.22 -41.52
N ILE A 390 -11.40 20.09 -42.66
CA ILE A 390 -11.70 18.78 -43.26
C ILE A 390 -10.42 18.10 -43.73
N ASN A 391 -9.52 18.84 -44.38
CA ASN A 391 -8.22 18.32 -44.82
C ASN A 391 -7.40 17.86 -43.61
N ASP A 392 -7.29 18.70 -42.57
CA ASP A 392 -6.62 18.35 -41.30
C ASP A 392 -7.21 17.08 -40.66
N ILE A 393 -8.54 16.93 -40.66
CA ILE A 393 -9.20 15.73 -40.13
C ILE A 393 -8.81 14.51 -40.95
N THR A 394 -8.88 14.61 -42.28
CA THR A 394 -8.58 13.51 -43.20
C THR A 394 -7.13 13.04 -43.04
N GLU A 395 -6.17 13.96 -43.01
CA GLU A 395 -4.75 13.67 -42.76
C GLU A 395 -4.55 12.97 -41.40
N MET A 396 -5.21 13.46 -40.34
CA MET A 396 -5.10 12.83 -39.01
C MET A 396 -5.77 11.46 -38.94
N GLU A 397 -6.83 11.19 -39.72
CA GLU A 397 -7.45 9.87 -39.83
C GLU A 397 -6.53 8.87 -40.53
N GLU A 398 -5.89 9.27 -41.62
CA GLU A 398 -4.90 8.48 -42.33
C GLU A 398 -3.69 8.19 -41.44
N GLU A 399 -3.14 9.20 -40.77
CA GLU A 399 -2.03 9.04 -39.82
C GLU A 399 -2.40 8.05 -38.69
N ALA A 400 -3.59 8.22 -38.09
CA ALA A 400 -4.06 7.31 -37.05
C ALA A 400 -4.23 5.88 -37.56
N THR A 401 -4.66 5.69 -38.80
CA THR A 401 -4.83 4.38 -39.44
C THR A 401 -3.49 3.71 -39.71
N LEU A 402 -2.50 4.45 -40.23
CA LEU A 402 -1.14 3.96 -40.42
C LEU A 402 -0.48 3.55 -39.10
N ILE A 403 -0.64 4.35 -38.03
CA ILE A 403 -0.12 4.00 -36.71
C ILE A 403 -0.82 2.74 -36.17
N LYS A 404 -2.13 2.59 -36.37
CA LYS A 404 -2.86 1.37 -35.98
C LYS A 404 -2.36 0.13 -36.71
N LEU A 405 -2.06 0.21 -38.00
CA LEU A 405 -1.50 -0.90 -38.78
C LEU A 405 -0.13 -1.31 -38.26
N LYS A 406 0.81 -0.36 -38.12
CA LYS A 406 2.13 -0.62 -37.52
C LYS A 406 2.03 -1.22 -36.12
N LYS A 407 1.10 -0.73 -35.30
CA LYS A 407 0.88 -1.25 -33.93
C LYS A 407 0.38 -2.70 -33.91
N LYS A 408 -0.29 -3.19 -34.97
CA LYS A 408 -0.70 -4.61 -35.08
C LYS A 408 0.48 -5.53 -35.37
N GLU A 409 1.51 -5.04 -36.07
CA GLU A 409 2.72 -5.80 -36.41
C GLU A 409 3.69 -5.89 -35.24
N VAL A 410 3.71 -4.87 -34.37
CA VAL A 410 4.60 -4.83 -33.20
C VAL A 410 3.98 -5.60 -32.00
N PRO A 411 4.69 -6.59 -31.43
CA PRO A 411 4.18 -7.33 -30.27
C PRO A 411 4.03 -6.39 -29.06
N ARG A 412 2.89 -6.52 -28.36
CA ARG A 412 2.59 -5.70 -27.17
C ARG A 412 3.57 -5.93 -26.02
N LYS A 413 4.04 -7.17 -25.87
CA LYS A 413 4.98 -7.59 -24.85
C LYS A 413 6.20 -8.24 -25.48
N ILE A 414 7.34 -8.07 -24.83
CA ILE A 414 8.61 -8.71 -25.17
C ILE A 414 9.31 -9.15 -23.88
N LEU A 415 10.25 -10.06 -23.99
CA LEU A 415 11.12 -10.48 -22.90
C LEU A 415 12.20 -9.42 -22.65
N PHE A 416 12.75 -9.39 -21.44
CA PHE A 416 13.81 -8.46 -21.07
C PHE A 416 15.09 -8.67 -21.92
N ALA A 417 15.39 -9.92 -22.28
CA ALA A 417 16.51 -10.25 -23.17
C ALA A 417 16.43 -9.58 -24.54
N GLU A 418 15.21 -9.37 -25.05
CA GLU A 418 14.91 -8.83 -26.37
C GLU A 418 14.96 -7.29 -26.40
N LEU A 419 15.17 -6.64 -25.25
CA LEU A 419 15.28 -5.18 -25.20
C LEU A 419 16.57 -4.69 -25.89
N PRO A 420 16.50 -3.55 -26.59
CA PRO A 420 17.70 -2.84 -27.00
C PRO A 420 18.61 -2.54 -25.80
N GLU A 421 19.92 -2.65 -25.96
CA GLU A 421 20.90 -2.42 -24.87
C GLU A 421 20.72 -1.05 -24.18
N ASN A 422 20.32 -0.02 -24.95
CA ASN A 422 20.07 1.32 -24.41
C ASN A 422 18.85 1.42 -23.48
N ASP A 423 17.92 0.47 -23.60
CA ASP A 423 16.68 0.37 -22.83
C ASP A 423 16.78 -0.68 -21.71
N LYS A 424 17.84 -1.49 -21.66
CA LYS A 424 18.14 -2.39 -20.54
C LYS A 424 18.48 -1.58 -19.28
N PHE A 425 18.09 -2.11 -18.14
CA PHE A 425 18.29 -1.47 -16.84
C PHE A 425 18.45 -2.50 -15.73
N ASP A 426 19.18 -2.13 -14.67
CA ASP A 426 19.26 -2.92 -13.46
C ASP A 426 18.10 -2.59 -12.52
N ASN A 427 17.69 -3.57 -11.72
CA ASN A 427 16.72 -3.38 -10.66
C ASN A 427 17.38 -2.71 -9.44
N ALA A 428 16.88 -1.53 -9.06
CA ALA A 428 17.32 -0.82 -7.86
C ALA A 428 16.62 -1.31 -6.57
N ILE A 429 15.56 -2.11 -6.70
CA ILE A 429 14.97 -2.83 -5.56
C ILE A 429 15.69 -4.16 -5.41
N ASN A 430 16.01 -4.51 -4.16
CA ASN A 430 16.70 -5.74 -3.80
C ASN A 430 16.17 -6.28 -2.47
N GLN A 431 16.65 -7.45 -2.07
CA GLN A 431 16.28 -8.11 -0.80
C GLN A 431 16.50 -7.23 0.45
N ARG A 432 17.46 -6.29 0.42
CA ARG A 432 17.67 -5.34 1.54
C ARG A 432 16.51 -4.37 1.72
N LYS A 433 15.77 -4.06 0.64
CA LYS A 433 14.53 -3.28 0.72
C LYS A 433 13.44 -4.07 1.42
N ALA A 434 13.22 -5.32 0.99
CA ALA A 434 12.23 -6.20 1.61
C ALA A 434 12.51 -6.34 3.12
N PHE A 435 13.77 -6.57 3.49
CA PHE A 435 14.20 -6.66 4.88
C PHE A 435 13.84 -5.41 5.69
N LEU A 436 14.22 -4.22 5.20
CA LEU A 436 13.95 -2.97 5.91
C LEU A 436 12.47 -2.59 5.92
N ASP A 437 11.70 -2.96 4.90
CA ASP A 437 10.25 -2.73 4.89
C ASP A 437 9.55 -3.60 5.93
N ILE A 438 9.96 -4.85 6.11
CA ILE A 438 9.44 -5.72 7.18
C ILE A 438 9.73 -5.10 8.56
N ILE A 439 10.95 -4.59 8.80
CA ILE A 439 11.26 -3.87 10.05
C ILE A 439 10.37 -2.64 10.24
N LYS A 440 10.12 -1.88 9.16
CA LYS A 440 9.21 -0.72 9.21
C LYS A 440 7.76 -1.12 9.46
N MET A 441 7.31 -2.26 8.92
CA MET A 441 5.99 -2.81 9.18
C MET A 441 5.84 -3.20 10.65
N ILE A 442 6.82 -3.91 11.21
CA ILE A 442 6.84 -4.27 12.65
C ILE A 442 6.75 -3.00 13.51
N ALA A 443 7.57 -1.98 13.21
CA ALA A 443 7.55 -0.71 13.92
C ALA A 443 6.19 0.01 13.78
N TYR A 444 5.58 -0.01 12.60
CA TYR A 444 4.27 0.60 12.38
C TYR A 444 3.17 -0.10 13.17
N ARG A 445 3.13 -1.43 13.14
CA ARG A 445 2.15 -2.23 13.89
C ARG A 445 2.35 -2.05 15.38
N SER A 446 3.60 -2.04 15.86
CA SER A 446 3.93 -1.77 17.25
C SER A 446 3.45 -0.40 17.72
N GLU A 447 3.76 0.66 16.97
CA GLU A 447 3.29 2.00 17.30
C GLU A 447 1.75 2.11 17.21
N THR A 448 1.13 1.38 16.29
CA THR A 448 -0.34 1.31 16.17
C THR A 448 -0.97 0.66 17.41
N ALA A 449 -0.40 -0.44 17.89
CA ALA A 449 -0.86 -1.11 19.11
C ALA A 449 -0.73 -0.19 20.32
N MET A 450 0.42 0.44 20.51
CA MET A 450 0.63 1.42 21.59
C MET A 450 -0.32 2.62 21.49
N SER A 451 -0.57 3.10 20.27
CA SER A 451 -1.49 4.19 19.98
C SER A 451 -2.92 3.81 20.39
N ASN A 452 -3.36 2.60 20.07
CA ASN A 452 -4.68 2.11 20.45
C ASN A 452 -4.84 1.92 21.96
N ILE A 453 -3.76 1.58 22.69
CA ILE A 453 -3.77 1.52 24.16
C ILE A 453 -4.06 2.89 24.77
N ILE A 454 -3.44 3.97 24.26
CA ILE A 454 -3.55 5.30 24.87
C ILE A 454 -4.79 6.09 24.43
N LYS A 455 -5.31 5.82 23.23
CA LYS A 455 -6.47 6.55 22.65
C LYS A 455 -7.66 6.71 23.59
N PRO A 456 -8.14 5.67 24.31
CA PRO A 456 -9.28 5.79 25.21
C PRO A 456 -9.08 6.78 26.37
N TYR A 457 -7.83 7.09 26.70
CA TYR A 457 -7.46 7.97 27.80
C TYR A 457 -7.17 9.41 27.35
N MET A 458 -7.26 9.70 26.04
CA MET A 458 -6.93 11.00 25.47
C MET A 458 -8.18 11.80 25.10
N SER A 459 -8.14 13.12 25.32
CA SER A 459 -9.19 14.03 24.85
C SER A 459 -9.20 14.18 23.31
N HIS A 460 -8.03 14.03 22.67
CA HIS A 460 -7.85 14.06 21.23
C HIS A 460 -7.16 12.75 20.78
N PRO A 461 -7.94 11.66 20.55
CA PRO A 461 -7.40 10.36 20.18
C PRO A 461 -6.62 10.35 18.85
N ASP A 462 -6.87 11.31 17.97
CA ASP A 462 -6.15 11.51 16.71
C ASP A 462 -4.69 11.97 16.92
N GLU A 463 -4.37 12.52 18.09
CA GLU A 463 -3.02 12.96 18.46
C GLU A 463 -2.18 11.89 19.16
N SER A 464 -2.70 10.68 19.37
CA SER A 464 -2.02 9.60 20.08
C SER A 464 -0.61 9.30 19.53
N ARG A 465 -0.44 9.27 18.21
CA ARG A 465 0.87 9.06 17.58
C ARG A 465 1.83 10.23 17.79
N LYS A 466 1.34 11.45 17.98
CA LYS A 466 2.20 12.60 18.31
C LYS A 466 2.74 12.47 19.73
N LEU A 467 1.91 12.06 20.68
CA LEU A 467 2.35 11.78 22.05
C LEU A 467 3.41 10.67 22.08
N LEU A 468 3.18 9.56 21.36
CA LEU A 468 4.19 8.49 21.25
C LEU A 468 5.52 8.99 20.66
N GLN A 469 5.48 9.88 19.67
CA GLN A 469 6.70 10.48 19.11
C GLN A 469 7.47 11.33 20.12
N GLN A 470 6.77 12.00 21.04
CA GLN A 470 7.41 12.73 22.14
C GLN A 470 8.05 11.75 23.12
N VAL A 471 7.30 10.71 23.51
CA VAL A 471 7.77 9.63 24.41
C VAL A 471 9.01 8.92 23.85
N TYR A 472 9.13 8.72 22.55
CA TYR A 472 10.33 8.09 21.96
C TYR A 472 11.57 8.97 22.06
N LYS A 473 11.40 10.28 22.24
CA LYS A 473 12.48 11.27 22.32
C LYS A 473 12.71 11.78 23.74
N SER A 474 11.90 11.37 24.70
CA SER A 474 12.05 11.81 26.09
C SER A 474 13.22 11.10 26.74
N ASP A 475 13.93 11.83 27.57
CA ASP A 475 14.97 11.27 28.43
C ASP A 475 14.38 10.29 29.44
N ALA A 476 15.18 9.29 29.81
CA ALA A 476 14.78 8.28 30.77
C ALA A 476 16.02 7.74 31.50
N ASP A 477 15.86 7.47 32.79
CA ASP A 477 16.91 6.82 33.57
C ASP A 477 16.75 5.30 33.48
N VAL A 478 17.86 4.61 33.27
CA VAL A 478 17.93 3.15 33.20
C VAL A 478 18.53 2.62 34.49
N MET A 479 17.74 1.92 35.29
CA MET A 479 18.19 1.29 36.53
C MET A 479 18.14 -0.22 36.41
N VAL A 480 19.27 -0.88 36.66
CA VAL A 480 19.39 -2.34 36.61
C VAL A 480 19.52 -2.88 38.02
N ASN A 481 18.64 -3.80 38.42
CA ASN A 481 18.76 -4.56 39.64
C ASN A 481 18.98 -6.04 39.30
N ILE A 482 20.24 -6.49 39.41
CA ILE A 482 20.64 -7.84 39.03
C ILE A 482 20.03 -8.87 39.99
N ASP A 483 20.03 -8.60 41.30
CA ASP A 483 19.52 -9.53 42.33
C ASP A 483 18.02 -9.80 42.16
N LYS A 484 17.25 -8.75 41.86
CA LYS A 484 15.80 -8.86 41.61
C LYS A 484 15.46 -9.24 40.18
N LYS A 485 16.45 -9.31 39.29
CA LYS A 485 16.26 -9.49 37.84
C LYS A 485 15.31 -8.44 37.24
N GLU A 486 15.47 -7.19 37.63
CA GLU A 486 14.60 -6.07 37.20
C GLU A 486 15.40 -5.05 36.37
N LEU A 487 14.81 -4.61 35.25
CA LEU A 487 15.25 -3.47 34.45
C LEU A 487 14.18 -2.39 34.54
N CYS A 488 14.41 -1.36 35.36
CA CYS A 488 13.48 -0.25 35.54
C CYS A 488 13.86 0.93 34.65
N ILE A 489 12.92 1.35 33.82
CA ILE A 489 13.02 2.49 32.93
C ILE A 489 12.16 3.61 33.50
N ASN A 490 12.82 4.64 34.03
CA ASN A 490 12.22 5.80 34.66
C ASN A 490 12.08 6.92 33.64
N LEU A 491 10.86 7.12 33.15
CA LEU A 491 10.55 8.16 32.18
C LEU A 491 10.42 9.50 32.87
N HIS A 492 11.08 10.51 32.32
CA HIS A 492 10.89 11.88 32.78
C HIS A 492 9.48 12.36 32.41
N ARG A 493 9.01 13.40 33.11
CA ARG A 493 7.68 13.96 32.89
C ARG A 493 7.55 14.54 31.48
N MET A 494 6.39 14.37 30.88
CA MET A 494 6.01 15.02 29.63
C MET A 494 5.75 16.51 29.85
N SER A 495 5.60 17.26 28.76
CA SER A 495 5.36 18.72 28.83
C SER A 495 4.04 19.09 29.52
N TYR A 496 3.05 18.20 29.53
CA TYR A 496 1.74 18.46 30.11
C TYR A 496 1.33 17.34 31.06
N TRP A 497 0.73 17.70 32.21
CA TRP A 497 0.23 16.75 33.21
C TRP A 497 -0.75 15.72 32.63
N LYS A 498 -1.56 16.14 31.64
CA LYS A 498 -2.55 15.27 30.99
C LYS A 498 -1.86 14.14 30.23
N ASP A 499 -0.71 14.44 29.61
CA ASP A 499 0.09 13.48 28.85
C ASP A 499 0.78 12.52 29.81
N ASP A 500 1.25 12.99 30.97
CA ASP A 500 1.78 12.12 32.02
C ASP A 500 0.77 11.06 32.48
N LYS A 501 -0.51 11.44 32.66
CA LYS A 501 -1.55 10.46 33.04
C LYS A 501 -1.75 9.40 31.96
N VAL A 502 -1.71 9.80 30.69
CA VAL A 502 -1.84 8.89 29.56
C VAL A 502 -0.62 7.97 29.43
N VAL A 503 0.59 8.52 29.59
CA VAL A 503 1.85 7.75 29.56
C VAL A 503 1.92 6.79 30.76
N GLN A 504 1.40 7.16 31.93
CA GLN A 504 1.29 6.23 33.07
C GLN A 504 0.44 5.01 32.70
N LYS A 505 -0.70 5.21 32.03
CA LYS A 505 -1.53 4.10 31.56
C LYS A 505 -0.80 3.22 30.54
N LEU A 506 -0.03 3.82 29.65
CA LEU A 506 0.82 3.07 28.75
C LEU A 506 1.88 2.24 29.50
N CYS A 507 2.53 2.80 30.53
CA CYS A 507 3.46 2.08 31.38
C CYS A 507 2.79 0.89 32.07
N ASP A 508 1.61 1.09 32.66
CA ASP A 508 0.87 0.05 33.37
C ASP A 508 0.57 -1.13 32.44
N GLU A 509 0.08 -0.86 31.23
CA GLU A 509 -0.22 -1.88 30.21
C GLU A 509 1.04 -2.60 29.71
N LEU A 510 2.13 -1.85 29.44
CA LEU A 510 3.40 -2.45 29.02
C LEU A 510 4.06 -3.27 30.15
N ASN A 511 3.81 -2.95 31.42
CA ASN A 511 4.35 -3.71 32.55
C ASN A 511 3.61 -5.05 32.75
N GLN A 512 2.32 -5.11 32.38
CA GLN A 512 1.52 -6.34 32.47
C GLN A 512 2.06 -7.45 31.54
N THR A 513 2.75 -7.09 30.46
CA THR A 513 3.34 -8.07 29.53
C THR A 513 4.50 -8.85 30.16
N LYS A 514 5.05 -8.40 31.31
CA LYS A 514 6.21 -9.00 31.99
C LYS A 514 7.36 -9.31 31.03
N THR A 515 7.59 -8.40 30.08
CA THR A 515 8.55 -8.62 29.00
C THR A 515 9.96 -8.75 29.56
N LYS A 516 10.67 -9.82 29.20
CA LYS A 516 12.10 -9.95 29.45
C LYS A 516 12.92 -9.19 28.41
N PHE A 517 14.00 -8.55 28.84
CA PHE A 517 14.92 -7.91 27.93
C PHE A 517 15.69 -8.99 27.13
N PRO A 518 15.71 -8.93 25.78
CA PRO A 518 16.31 -9.96 24.93
C PRO A 518 17.75 -10.29 25.32
N GLY A 519 18.06 -11.59 25.38
CA GLY A 519 19.38 -12.09 25.77
C GLY A 519 19.67 -12.05 27.27
N THR A 520 18.69 -11.68 28.10
CA THR A 520 18.85 -11.62 29.57
C THR A 520 17.65 -12.20 30.29
N ASP A 521 17.78 -12.33 31.62
CA ASP A 521 16.70 -12.70 32.53
C ASP A 521 15.98 -11.50 33.15
N LEU A 522 16.35 -10.27 32.76
CA LEU A 522 15.83 -9.04 33.35
C LEU A 522 14.40 -8.77 32.86
N THR A 523 13.46 -8.60 33.79
CA THR A 523 12.09 -8.19 33.47
C THR A 523 12.03 -6.66 33.39
N ILE A 524 11.52 -6.15 32.28
CA ILE A 524 11.41 -4.72 32.03
C ILE A 524 10.21 -4.15 32.78
N SER A 525 10.40 -3.02 33.44
CA SER A 525 9.34 -2.21 34.01
C SER A 525 9.51 -0.74 33.63
N TYR A 526 8.41 -0.05 33.38
CA TYR A 526 8.32 1.35 33.03
C TYR A 526 7.61 2.12 34.14
N LYS A 527 8.15 3.26 34.54
CA LYS A 527 7.55 4.14 35.55
C LYS A 527 7.79 5.59 35.14
N LEU A 528 6.85 6.49 35.44
CA LEU A 528 7.11 7.93 35.41
C LEU A 528 7.81 8.33 36.71
N VAL A 529 8.83 9.17 36.61
CA VAL A 529 9.50 9.72 37.80
C VAL A 529 8.49 10.57 38.59
N SER A 530 8.35 10.28 39.88
CA SER A 530 7.62 11.11 40.84
C SER A 530 8.50 12.29 41.29
N LEU A 531 7.89 13.46 41.55
CA LEU A 531 8.54 14.58 42.23
C LEU A 531 9.07 14.17 43.61
#